data_AF-A0A841KTX0-F1
#
_entry.id   AF-A0A841KTX0-F1
#
_cell.length_a   1.000
_cell.length_b   1.000
_cell.length_c   1.000
_cell.angle_alpha   90.00
_cell.angle_beta   90.00
_cell.angle_gamma   90.00
#
_symmetry.space_group_name_H-M   'P 1'
#
loop_
_entity.id
_entity.type
_entity.pdbx_description
1 polymer ?
#
loop_
_entity_poly.entity_id
_entity_poly.type
_entity_poly.pdbx_seq_one_letter_code
_entity_poly.pdbx_strand_id
1 'polypeptide(L)'
;MNLLSLFLPASILVLTLYLLNNAFNYKAKLISLLGSIKYKGTLFAMMLIIGYTLIIKYDINPFRNPIGISVFWSYLYLVSTPKSLQ
;
A
#
# COMPACT_ATOMS: atom_id res chain seq x y z
N MET A 1 4.64 1.04 -23.18
CA MET A 1 4.53 0.06 -22.06
C MET A 1 3.08 -0.38 -21.97
N ASN A 2 2.79 -1.68 -21.92
CA ASN A 2 1.41 -2.16 -21.91
C ASN A 2 0.75 -1.83 -20.56
N LEU A 3 -0.43 -1.20 -20.57
CA LEU A 3 -1.20 -0.89 -19.35
C LEU A 3 -1.39 -2.15 -18.50
N LEU A 4 -1.62 -3.29 -19.15
CA LEU A 4 -1.82 -4.56 -18.46
C LEU A 4 -0.57 -4.99 -17.67
N SER A 5 0.62 -4.85 -18.26
CA SER A 5 1.89 -5.14 -17.56
C SER A 5 2.20 -4.19 -16.41
N LEU A 6 1.59 -3.00 -16.43
CA LEU A 6 1.77 -1.98 -15.42
C LEU A 6 0.88 -2.18 -14.19
N PHE A 7 -0.38 -2.58 -14.41
CA PHE A 7 -1.37 -2.73 -13.35
C PHE A 7 -1.51 -4.15 -12.79
N LEU A 8 -1.21 -5.19 -13.59
CA LEU A 8 -1.38 -6.57 -13.16
C LEU A 8 -0.58 -6.91 -11.88
N PRO A 9 0.69 -6.50 -11.73
CA PRO A 9 1.42 -6.71 -10.47
C PRO A 9 0.76 -5.99 -9.28
N ALA A 10 0.25 -4.78 -9.50
CA ALA A 10 -0.41 -3.99 -8.46
C ALA A 10 -1.71 -4.65 -7.99
N SER A 11 -2.52 -5.15 -8.94
CA SER A 11 -3.77 -5.84 -8.65
C SER A 11 -3.54 -7.12 -7.85
N ILE A 12 -2.53 -7.92 -8.19
CA ILE A 12 -2.19 -9.15 -7.46
C ILE A 12 -1.79 -8.83 -6.01
N LEU A 13 -0.98 -7.79 -5.82
CA LEU A 13 -0.50 -7.41 -4.50
C LEU A 13 -1.64 -6.88 -3.61
N VAL A 14 -2.52 -6.03 -4.16
CA VAL A 14 -3.71 -5.54 -3.46
C VAL A 14 -4.68 -6.67 -3.15
N LEU A 15 -4.91 -7.62 -4.07
CA LEU A 15 -5.74 -8.80 -3.82
C LEU A 15 -5.19 -9.64 -2.66
N THR A 16 -3.87 -9.81 -2.61
CA THR A 16 -3.21 -10.54 -1.52
C THR A 16 -3.44 -9.84 -0.18
N LEU A 17 -3.26 -8.51 -0.12
CA LEU A 17 -3.56 -7.72 1.09
C LEU A 17 -5.03 -7.82 1.49
N TYR A 18 -5.94 -7.79 0.52
CA TYR A 18 -7.37 -7.94 0.74
C TYR A 18 -7.71 -9.28 1.37
N LEU A 19 -7.24 -10.38 0.79
CA LEU A 19 -7.48 -11.73 1.31
C LEU A 19 -6.89 -11.90 2.71
N LEU A 20 -5.68 -11.38 2.94
CA LEU A 20 -5.05 -11.39 4.25
C LEU A 20 -5.86 -10.59 5.28
N ASN A 21 -6.41 -9.44 4.89
CA ASN A 21 -7.24 -8.64 5.79
C ASN A 21 -8.57 -9.34 6.09
N ASN A 22 -9.17 -9.99 5.09
CA ASN A 22 -10.39 -10.74 5.27
C ASN A 22 -10.20 -11.92 6.24
N ALA A 23 -9.07 -12.63 6.14
CA ALA A 23 -8.77 -13.77 6.99
C ALA A 23 -8.42 -13.37 8.44
N PHE A 24 -7.64 -12.29 8.64
CA PHE A 24 -7.06 -11.99 9.95
C PHE A 24 -7.57 -10.71 10.61
N ASN A 25 -8.35 -9.91 9.87
CA ASN A 25 -8.80 -8.57 10.25
C ASN A 25 -7.65 -7.69 10.77
N TYR A 26 -6.49 -7.78 10.11
CA TYR A 26 -5.26 -7.17 10.61
C TYR A 26 -5.35 -5.64 10.63
N LYS A 27 -6.08 -5.01 9.69
CA LYS A 27 -6.22 -3.55 9.65
C LYS A 27 -6.91 -3.04 10.91
N ALA A 28 -8.01 -3.66 11.32
CA ALA A 28 -8.71 -3.31 12.55
C ALA A 28 -7.83 -3.49 13.77
N LYS A 29 -7.12 -4.63 13.85
CA LYS A 29 -6.20 -4.92 14.97
C LYS A 29 -5.08 -3.87 15.07
N LEU A 30 -4.44 -3.54 13.95
CA LEU A 30 -3.38 -2.51 13.93
C LEU A 30 -3.91 -1.12 14.28
N ILE A 31 -5.09 -0.75 13.77
CA ILE A 31 -5.74 0.53 14.10
C ILE A 31 -6.11 0.58 15.58
N SER A 32 -6.63 -0.52 16.14
CA SER A 32 -6.96 -0.61 17.56
C SER A 32 -5.73 -0.46 18.45
N LEU A 33 -4.57 -0.99 18.03
CA LEU A 33 -3.32 -0.91 18.78
C LEU A 33 -2.64 0.47 18.68
N LEU A 34 -2.63 1.07 17.48
CA LEU A 34 -1.88 2.30 17.22
C LEU A 34 -2.74 3.56 17.33
N GLY A 35 -4.06 3.44 17.16
CA GLY A 35 -4.96 4.55 16.86
C GLY A 35 -4.91 4.94 15.38
N SER A 36 -6.05 5.37 14.84
CA SER A 36 -6.24 5.66 13.40
C SER A 36 -5.25 6.70 12.86
N ILE A 37 -5.00 7.79 13.61
CA ILE A 37 -4.09 8.86 13.19
C ILE A 37 -2.65 8.35 13.08
N LYS A 38 -2.15 7.66 14.13
CA LYS A 38 -0.78 7.14 14.14
C LYS A 38 -0.59 6.06 13.08
N TYR A 39 -1.55 5.15 12.93
CA TYR A 39 -1.54 4.12 11.88
C TYR A 39 -1.37 4.74 10.48
N LYS A 40 -2.19 5.75 10.14
CA LYS A 40 -2.09 6.44 8.83
C LYS A 40 -0.78 7.21 8.68
N GLY A 41 -0.32 7.88 9.74
CA GLY A 41 0.96 8.59 9.75
C GLY A 41 2.14 7.65 9.51
N THR A 42 2.17 6.49 10.17
CA THR A 42 3.22 5.48 9.97
C THR A 42 3.20 4.94 8.54
N LEU A 43 2.02 4.63 7.99
CA LEU A 43 1.91 4.20 6.59
C LEU A 43 2.42 5.26 5.61
N PHE A 44 2.11 6.54 5.85
CA PHE A 44 2.58 7.64 5.01
C PHE A 44 4.11 7.77 5.06
N ALA A 45 4.69 7.70 6.27
CA ALA A 45 6.14 7.72 6.43
C ALA A 45 6.82 6.55 5.72
N MET A 46 6.28 5.33 5.85
CA MET A 46 6.77 4.15 5.12
C MET A 46 6.69 4.34 3.61
N MET A 47 5.58 4.87 3.10
CA MET A 47 5.41 5.16 1.67
C MET A 47 6.47 6.13 1.15
N LEU A 48 6.77 7.19 1.89
CA LEU A 48 7.82 8.15 1.53
C LEU A 48 9.21 7.51 1.52
N ILE A 49 9.55 6.72 2.53
CA ILE A 49 10.85 6.04 2.62
C ILE A 49 11.02 5.06 1.45
N ILE A 50 10.00 4.26 1.15
CA ILE A 50 10.04 3.31 0.04
C ILE A 50 10.13 4.07 -1.29
N GLY A 51 9.32 5.10 -1.50
CA GLY A 51 9.35 5.91 -2.72
C GLY A 51 10.72 6.57 -2.95
N TYR A 52 11.31 7.16 -1.91
CA TYR A 52 12.65 7.75 -1.96
C TYR A 52 13.72 6.69 -2.31
N THR A 53 13.63 5.52 -1.69
CA THR A 53 14.56 4.41 -1.96
C THR A 53 14.43 3.91 -3.39
N LEU A 54 13.20 3.76 -3.91
CA LEU A 54 12.96 3.36 -5.29
C LEU A 54 13.60 4.34 -6.28
N ILE A 55 13.44 5.65 -6.06
CA ILE A 55 13.98 6.68 -6.94
C ILE A 55 15.51 6.71 -6.89
N ILE A 56 16.10 6.77 -5.70
CA ILE A 56 17.55 7.06 -5.58
C ILE A 56 18.41 5.82 -5.70
N LYS A 57 17.98 4.71 -5.09
CA LYS A 57 18.79 3.50 -5.06
C LYS A 57 18.59 2.64 -6.30
N TYR A 58 17.36 2.61 -6.81
CA TYR A 58 16.98 1.70 -7.89
C TYR A 58 16.67 2.40 -9.21
N ASP A 59 16.70 3.75 -9.26
CA ASP A 59 16.31 4.55 -10.44
C ASP A 59 14.91 4.17 -10.98
N ILE A 60 14.02 3.76 -10.06
CA ILE A 60 12.65 3.35 -10.37
C ILE A 60 11.73 4.54 -10.17
N ASN A 61 11.12 5.02 -11.27
CA ASN A 61 10.05 6.00 -11.18
C ASN A 61 8.76 5.36 -10.60
N PRO A 62 8.27 5.79 -9.43
CA PRO A 62 7.13 5.15 -8.76
C PRO A 62 5.82 5.17 -9.56
N PHE A 63 5.67 6.10 -10.49
CA PHE A 63 4.45 6.30 -11.27
C PHE A 63 4.53 5.75 -12.70
N ARG A 64 5.70 5.26 -13.10
CA ARG A 64 5.94 4.70 -14.45
C ARG A 64 6.48 3.28 -14.43
N ASN A 65 6.70 2.70 -13.26
CA ASN A 65 7.19 1.34 -13.10
C ASN A 65 6.12 0.47 -12.40
N PRO A 66 5.90 -0.78 -12.84
CA PRO A 66 4.94 -1.68 -12.20
C PRO A 66 5.16 -1.88 -10.70
N ILE A 67 6.42 -1.91 -10.25
CA ILE A 67 6.77 -2.04 -8.83
C ILE A 67 6.30 -0.80 -8.06
N GLY A 68 6.62 0.38 -8.57
CA GLY A 68 6.21 1.66 -7.98
C GLY A 68 4.70 1.80 -7.84
N ILE A 69 3.98 1.45 -8.91
CA ILE A 69 2.52 1.50 -8.92
C ILE A 69 1.95 0.46 -7.95
N SER A 70 2.54 -0.74 -7.86
CA SER A 70 2.13 -1.74 -6.87
C SER A 70 2.26 -1.24 -5.44
N VAL A 71 3.36 -0.58 -5.12
CA VAL A 71 3.58 0.02 -3.79
C VAL A 71 2.55 1.11 -3.51
N PHE A 72 2.32 2.02 -4.47
CA PHE A 72 1.36 3.10 -4.32
C PHE A 72 -0.08 2.60 -4.11
N TRP A 73 -0.53 1.63 -4.92
CA TRP A 73 -1.87 1.05 -4.78
C TRP A 73 -2.05 0.28 -3.47
N SER A 74 -0.98 -0.38 -3.01
CA SER A 74 -0.99 -1.05 -1.71
C SER A 74 -1.13 -0.06 -0.55
N TYR A 75 -0.44 1.08 -0.63
CA TYR A 75 -0.63 2.17 0.32
C TYR A 75 -2.07 2.67 0.33
N LEU A 76 -2.68 2.91 -0.85
CA LEU A 76 -4.09 3.32 -0.94
C LEU A 76 -5.05 2.29 -0.31
N TYR A 77 -4.80 1.01 -0.54
CA TYR A 77 -5.56 -0.06 0.11
C TYR A 77 -5.40 -0.05 1.64
N LEU A 78 -4.18 0.15 2.15
CA LEU A 78 -3.91 0.10 3.58
C LEU A 78 -4.47 1.32 4.33
N VAL A 79 -4.40 2.51 3.73
CA VAL A 79 -4.89 3.77 4.33
C VAL A 79 -6.42 3.89 4.27
N SER A 80 -7.06 3.26 3.28
CA SER A 80 -8.52 3.24 3.16
C SER A 80 -9.12 2.38 4.28
N THR A 81 -9.60 3.03 5.33
CA THR A 81 -10.30 2.37 6.43
C THR A 81 -11.77 2.13 6.04
N PRO A 82 -12.30 0.90 6.15
CA PRO A 82 -13.73 0.64 6.00
C PRO A 82 -14.53 1.53 6.96
N LYS A 83 -15.72 1.99 6.53
CA LYS A 83 -16.62 2.83 7.36
C LYS A 83 -16.97 2.20 8.71
N SER A 84 -16.89 0.89 8.85
CA SER A 84 -17.14 0.17 10.11
C SER A 84 -16.04 0.34 11.17
N LEU A 85 -14.93 1.00 10.84
CA LEU A 85 -13.77 1.24 11.72
C LEU A 85 -13.50 2.74 11.93
N GLN A 86 -14.41 3.62 11.48
CA GLN A 86 -14.40 5.06 11.73
C GLN A 86 -15.34 5.39 12.89
#